data_AF-A0A6I1HG04-F1
#
_entry.id   AF-A0A6I1HG04-F1
#
_cell.length_a   1.000
_cell.length_b   1.000
_cell.length_c   1.000
_cell.angle_alpha   90.00
_cell.angle_beta   90.00
_cell.angle_gamma   90.00
#
_symmetry.space_group_name_H-M   'P 1'
#
loop_
_entity.id
_entity.type
_entity.pdbx_description
1 polymer ?
#
loop_
_entity_poly.entity_id
_entity_poly.type
_entity_poly.pdbx_seq_one_letter_code
_entity_poly.pdbx_strand_id
1 'polypeptide(L)'
;MAGERGGAAAAGGQRVSPAAGPCAQLAAPQRAGRAASAGLVARLARFWRGCVALWRARWQVRVGRSGQPLASARSRELQARLDRAIVDGEFCFHYQGKFDTAQLRLVGLEALLRWHHPRHGLVYPNEFIGLAERTDAIVALGNWGIDAACRQLAQWRAAGLPLVPVAVNVSARQLCQPGLPDFVLGCLRRHAIAPGLLELEVTESCCIDDMAQATQGLRRLRALGLAISLDDYGTGHAGLSHVRMLPIHTIKIDRSFLRDVGGGSADSDTVIVASTIALARGLGLQALAEGVENGAQLAQLRRLDCPQVQGFYLHLPAPAAEVAALLSAGRVMVPQHGAMRPGADAQ
;
A
#
# COMPACT_ATOMS: atom_id res chain seq x y z
N MET A 1 28.66 34.11 -60.11
CA MET A 1 30.04 33.85 -59.67
C MET A 1 30.05 32.43 -59.12
N ALA A 2 30.34 31.39 -59.92
CA ALA A 2 31.67 30.95 -60.42
C ALA A 2 32.67 30.74 -59.26
N GLY A 3 33.32 29.60 -59.04
CA GLY A 3 33.37 28.27 -59.68
C GLY A 3 33.86 27.26 -58.61
N GLU A 4 33.58 25.96 -58.64
CA GLU A 4 33.81 24.90 -59.64
C GLU A 4 35.24 24.29 -59.61
N ARG A 5 35.26 22.93 -59.59
CA ARG A 5 36.31 21.94 -59.97
C ARG A 5 37.26 21.44 -58.85
N GLY A 6 37.50 20.14 -58.66
CA GLY A 6 37.14 18.91 -59.40
C GLY A 6 38.37 18.06 -59.78
N GLY A 7 38.31 16.73 -59.56
CA GLY A 7 39.17 15.68 -60.17
C GLY A 7 39.99 14.86 -59.13
N ALA A 8 39.73 13.58 -58.81
CA ALA A 8 39.74 12.33 -59.63
C ALA A 8 41.17 11.92 -60.05
N ALA A 9 41.67 10.67 -60.04
CA ALA A 9 41.15 9.31 -59.85
C ALA A 9 42.31 8.28 -59.71
N ALA A 10 42.01 7.09 -59.15
CA ALA A 10 42.37 5.70 -59.61
C ALA A 10 43.87 5.29 -59.83
N ALA A 11 44.32 4.02 -59.76
CA ALA A 11 43.83 2.69 -59.37
C ALA A 11 45.02 1.68 -59.37
N GLY A 12 44.85 0.50 -58.74
CA GLY A 12 45.65 -0.73 -58.96
C GLY A 12 46.87 -0.89 -58.04
N GLY A 13 47.15 -1.99 -57.35
CA GLY A 13 46.64 -3.36 -57.40
C GLY A 13 47.85 -4.32 -57.38
N GLN A 14 48.10 -5.01 -56.28
CA GLN A 14 48.89 -6.26 -56.28
C GLN A 14 48.60 -7.11 -55.02
N ARG A 15 48.23 -8.37 -55.28
CA ARG A 15 47.99 -9.45 -54.33
C ARG A 15 49.31 -10.17 -54.03
N VAL A 16 49.56 -10.55 -52.76
CA VAL A 16 50.23 -11.81 -52.40
C VAL A 16 49.72 -12.29 -51.03
N SER A 17 49.16 -13.50 -51.00
CA SER A 17 49.07 -14.48 -49.89
C SER A 17 49.53 -15.83 -50.51
N PRO A 18 49.94 -16.90 -49.79
CA PRO A 18 49.63 -17.27 -48.39
C PRO A 18 50.78 -17.96 -47.60
N ALA A 19 50.61 -18.20 -46.30
CA ALA A 19 51.10 -19.41 -45.61
C ALA A 19 50.37 -19.63 -44.27
N ALA A 20 49.75 -20.80 -44.12
CA ALA A 20 49.02 -21.30 -42.97
C ALA A 20 49.95 -22.08 -42.01
N GLY A 21 49.83 -21.89 -40.70
CA GLY A 21 49.39 -22.93 -39.74
C GLY A 21 50.56 -23.59 -38.97
N PRO A 22 50.37 -24.09 -37.71
CA PRO A 22 49.21 -24.87 -37.31
C PRO A 22 48.51 -24.48 -35.99
N CYS A 23 47.18 -24.50 -36.06
CA CYS A 23 46.20 -25.10 -35.15
C CYS A 23 46.63 -25.59 -33.74
N ALA A 24 46.03 -25.00 -32.71
CA ALA A 24 45.51 -25.73 -31.54
C ALA A 24 44.17 -25.12 -31.12
N GLN A 25 43.22 -26.01 -30.86
CA GLN A 25 41.78 -25.81 -30.74
C GLN A 25 41.33 -25.59 -29.27
N LEU A 26 40.15 -24.95 -29.13
CA LEU A 26 39.13 -25.10 -28.07
C LEU A 26 39.40 -24.51 -26.66
N ALA A 27 38.63 -23.47 -26.30
CA ALA A 27 37.56 -23.56 -25.28
C ALA A 27 36.80 -22.22 -25.14
N ALA A 28 35.47 -22.27 -25.23
CA ALA A 28 34.59 -21.15 -24.95
C ALA A 28 34.67 -20.71 -23.47
N PRO A 29 34.55 -19.41 -23.13
CA PRO A 29 34.42 -19.01 -21.75
C PRO A 29 33.06 -19.49 -21.21
N GLN A 30 33.14 -20.40 -20.24
CA GLN A 30 32.00 -21.00 -19.56
C GLN A 30 31.14 -19.94 -18.88
N ARG A 31 29.83 -20.19 -18.92
CA ARG A 31 28.76 -19.49 -18.20
C ARG A 31 29.02 -19.46 -16.69
N ALA A 32 29.73 -18.46 -16.20
CA ALA A 32 29.85 -18.16 -14.76
C ALA A 32 29.31 -16.75 -14.49
N GLY A 33 27.98 -16.61 -14.42
CA GLY A 33 27.35 -15.31 -14.17
C GLY A 33 25.87 -15.32 -13.79
N ARG A 34 25.19 -16.48 -13.80
CA ARG A 34 23.76 -16.58 -13.45
C ARG A 34 23.47 -17.23 -12.09
N ALA A 35 24.47 -17.77 -11.40
CA ALA A 35 24.26 -18.51 -10.15
C ALA A 35 24.32 -17.64 -8.88
N ALA A 36 25.07 -16.53 -8.89
CA ALA A 36 25.26 -15.70 -7.69
C ALA A 36 24.03 -14.83 -7.35
N SER A 37 23.25 -14.40 -8.34
CA SER A 37 22.02 -13.61 -8.15
C SER A 37 20.82 -14.46 -7.71
N ALA A 38 20.76 -15.73 -8.12
CA ALA A 38 19.70 -16.66 -7.72
C ALA A 38 19.75 -17.00 -6.22
N GLY A 39 20.96 -17.09 -5.64
CA GLY A 39 21.15 -17.37 -4.21
C GLY A 39 20.67 -16.25 -3.29
N LEU A 40 20.86 -14.99 -3.69
CA LEU A 40 20.40 -13.82 -2.93
C LEU A 40 18.87 -13.67 -3.01
N VAL A 41 18.30 -13.84 -4.21
CA VAL A 41 16.84 -13.84 -4.43
C VAL A 41 16.16 -14.98 -3.69
N ALA A 42 16.76 -16.18 -3.66
CA ALA A 42 16.22 -17.32 -2.93
C ALA A 42 16.31 -17.16 -1.39
N ARG A 43 17.36 -16.51 -0.89
CA ARG A 43 17.53 -16.19 0.54
C ARG A 43 16.56 -15.10 0.99
N LEU A 44 16.41 -14.03 0.20
CA LEU A 44 15.38 -13.00 0.41
C LEU A 44 13.99 -13.61 0.34
N ALA A 45 13.69 -14.47 -0.65
CA ALA A 45 12.40 -15.14 -0.75
C ALA A 45 12.11 -16.09 0.42
N ARG A 46 13.12 -16.69 1.06
CA ARG A 46 12.94 -17.59 2.21
C ARG A 46 12.76 -16.83 3.52
N PHE A 47 13.51 -15.74 3.71
CA PHE A 47 13.27 -14.77 4.79
C PHE A 47 11.86 -14.16 4.66
N TRP A 48 11.48 -13.79 3.44
CA TRP A 48 10.22 -13.19 3.08
C TRP A 48 9.01 -14.13 3.22
N ARG A 49 9.15 -15.42 2.88
CA ARG A 49 8.13 -16.46 3.17
C ARG A 49 7.88 -16.62 4.68
N GLY A 50 8.94 -16.55 5.50
CA GLY A 50 8.81 -16.56 6.97
C GLY A 50 8.06 -15.34 7.51
N CYS A 51 8.29 -14.15 6.94
CA CYS A 51 7.55 -12.94 7.31
C CYS A 51 6.07 -12.99 6.91
N VAL A 52 5.73 -13.55 5.74
CA VAL A 52 4.34 -13.68 5.25
C VAL A 52 3.54 -14.69 6.08
N ALA A 53 4.13 -15.82 6.46
CA ALA A 53 3.48 -16.83 7.29
C ALA A 53 3.19 -16.34 8.72
N LEU A 54 4.15 -15.65 9.35
CA LEU A 54 3.99 -15.06 10.69
C LEU A 54 3.03 -13.85 10.69
N TRP A 55 2.89 -13.15 9.56
CA TRP A 55 1.98 -12.01 9.42
C TRP A 55 0.53 -12.45 9.15
N ARG A 56 0.31 -13.46 8.31
CA ARG A 56 -1.02 -14.06 8.03
C ARG A 56 -1.73 -14.52 9.31
N ALA A 57 -0.99 -15.04 10.27
CA ALA A 57 -1.53 -15.50 11.55
C ALA A 57 -1.93 -14.37 12.53
N ARG A 58 -1.55 -13.10 12.27
CA ARG A 58 -1.47 -12.10 13.34
C ARG A 58 -2.13 -10.75 13.05
N TRP A 59 -2.60 -10.51 11.83
CA TRP A 59 -3.22 -9.25 11.41
C TRP A 59 -4.76 -9.29 11.39
N GLN A 60 -5.38 -9.94 12.37
CA GLN A 60 -6.81 -9.75 12.65
C GLN A 60 -7.00 -8.36 13.26
N VAL A 61 -7.51 -7.44 12.46
CA VAL A 61 -8.17 -6.25 12.96
C VAL A 61 -9.32 -6.73 13.85
N ARG A 62 -9.20 -6.47 15.15
CA ARG A 62 -10.29 -6.54 16.12
C ARG A 62 -10.19 -5.27 16.95
N VAL A 63 -10.71 -4.17 16.42
CA VAL A 63 -11.09 -3.04 17.26
C VAL A 63 -12.41 -3.43 17.91
N GLY A 64 -12.35 -3.85 19.18
CA GLY A 64 -13.53 -4.23 19.96
C GLY A 64 -13.64 -5.73 20.29
N ARG A 65 -12.88 -6.20 21.28
CA ARG A 65 -13.41 -6.96 22.42
C ARG A 65 -12.34 -7.19 23.48
N SER A 66 -12.67 -6.78 24.71
CA SER A 66 -11.99 -7.07 25.95
C SER A 66 -11.87 -8.58 26.18
N GLY A 67 -10.68 -9.12 25.97
CA GLY A 67 -10.26 -10.43 26.45
C GLY A 67 -8.78 -10.34 26.76
N GLN A 68 -8.40 -10.18 28.03
CA GLN A 68 -7.01 -10.00 28.43
C GLN A 68 -6.31 -11.36 28.58
N PRO A 69 -5.27 -11.67 27.79
CA PRO A 69 -4.14 -12.39 28.35
C PRO A 69 -3.34 -11.42 29.24
N LEU A 70 -2.82 -11.89 30.37
CA LEU A 70 -1.86 -11.14 31.19
C LEU A 70 -0.83 -10.44 30.29
N ALA A 71 -0.62 -9.13 30.50
CA ALA A 71 0.27 -8.33 29.67
C ALA A 71 1.66 -8.97 29.65
N SER A 72 2.02 -9.57 28.51
CA SER A 72 3.33 -10.19 28.32
C SER A 72 4.44 -9.17 28.61
N ALA A 73 5.61 -9.63 29.04
CA ALA A 73 6.76 -8.74 29.25
C ALA A 73 7.04 -7.86 28.01
N ARG A 74 6.88 -8.44 26.81
CA ARG A 74 6.98 -7.75 25.53
C ARG A 74 5.93 -6.65 25.35
N SER A 75 4.66 -6.92 25.64
CA SER A 75 3.59 -5.93 25.54
C SER A 75 3.81 -4.73 26.48
N ARG A 76 4.25 -4.99 27.72
CA ARG A 76 4.60 -3.92 28.67
C ARG A 76 5.78 -3.09 28.20
N GLU A 77 6.80 -3.73 27.63
CA GLU A 77 7.97 -3.04 27.10
C GLU A 77 7.60 -2.14 25.92
N LEU A 78 6.82 -2.65 24.96
CA LEU A 78 6.33 -1.85 23.84
C LEU A 78 5.51 -0.66 24.37
N GLN A 79 4.56 -0.90 25.27
CA GLN A 79 3.73 0.17 25.83
C GLN A 79 4.57 1.27 26.52
N ALA A 80 5.60 0.89 27.29
CA ALA A 80 6.47 1.83 27.99
C ALA A 80 7.38 2.65 27.04
N ARG A 81 7.64 2.16 25.82
CA ARG A 81 8.52 2.85 24.85
C ARG A 81 7.76 3.77 23.90
N LEU A 82 6.46 3.56 23.68
CA LEU A 82 5.66 4.24 22.64
C LEU A 82 5.95 5.73 22.49
N ASP A 83 5.84 6.50 23.58
CA ASP A 83 6.02 7.96 23.52
C ASP A 83 7.45 8.35 23.12
N ARG A 84 8.45 7.67 23.69
CA ARG A 84 9.86 7.89 23.34
C ARG A 84 10.16 7.45 21.90
N ALA A 85 9.57 6.36 21.42
CA ALA A 85 9.79 5.86 20.07
C ALA A 85 9.31 6.85 18.98
N ILE A 86 8.29 7.66 19.27
CA ILE A 86 7.84 8.74 18.38
C ILE A 86 8.94 9.81 18.26
N VAL A 87 9.52 10.21 19.39
CA VAL A 87 10.58 11.25 19.46
C VAL A 87 11.88 10.74 18.86
N ASP A 88 12.25 9.49 19.14
CA ASP A 88 13.50 8.86 18.69
C ASP A 88 13.45 8.44 17.20
N GLY A 89 12.32 8.66 16.50
CA GLY A 89 12.19 8.40 15.07
C GLY A 89 12.15 6.91 14.70
N GLU A 90 11.62 6.07 15.58
CA GLU A 90 11.59 4.61 15.39
C GLU A 90 10.43 4.13 14.52
N PHE A 91 9.44 4.99 14.28
CA PHE A 91 8.33 4.69 13.40
C PHE A 91 8.67 5.02 11.95
N CYS A 92 8.19 4.18 11.04
CA CYS A 92 8.28 4.41 9.61
C CYS A 92 6.99 3.94 8.92
N PHE A 93 6.85 4.29 7.65
CA PHE A 93 5.78 3.77 6.81
C PHE A 93 6.33 2.77 5.80
N HIS A 94 5.59 1.68 5.64
CA HIS A 94 5.55 0.96 4.38
C HIS A 94 4.31 1.41 3.61
N TYR A 95 4.36 1.41 2.28
CA TYR A 95 3.25 1.83 1.44
C TYR A 95 2.74 0.69 0.59
N GLN A 96 1.42 0.56 0.50
CA GLN A 96 0.76 -0.40 -0.38
C GLN A 96 -0.02 0.30 -1.48
N GLY A 97 0.10 -0.16 -2.73
CA GLY A 97 -0.60 0.40 -3.87
C GLY A 97 -2.10 0.10 -3.89
N LYS A 98 -2.89 1.13 -4.16
CA LYS A 98 -4.30 1.07 -4.57
C LYS A 98 -4.35 1.20 -6.09
N PHE A 99 -5.10 0.34 -6.76
CA PHE A 99 -5.13 0.28 -8.22
C PHE A 99 -6.55 0.40 -8.77
N ASP A 100 -6.70 1.06 -9.92
CA ASP A 100 -7.95 0.94 -10.68
C ASP A 100 -8.10 -0.50 -11.20
N THR A 101 -9.28 -1.06 -11.10
CA THR A 101 -9.49 -2.49 -11.38
C THR A 101 -9.39 -2.82 -12.87
N ALA A 102 -9.68 -1.85 -13.75
CA ALA A 102 -9.76 -2.05 -15.19
C ALA A 102 -8.37 -2.17 -15.83
N GLN A 103 -7.47 -1.24 -15.51
CA GLN A 103 -6.17 -1.07 -16.16
C GLN A 103 -4.99 -1.26 -15.20
N LEU A 104 -5.27 -1.43 -13.90
CA LEU A 104 -4.27 -1.60 -12.85
C LEU A 104 -3.28 -0.44 -12.77
N ARG A 105 -3.72 0.77 -13.10
CA ARG A 105 -2.99 2.00 -12.84
C ARG A 105 -3.03 2.27 -11.35
N LEU A 106 -1.92 2.77 -10.84
CA LEU A 106 -1.82 3.23 -9.47
C LEU A 106 -2.71 4.46 -9.29
N VAL A 107 -3.68 4.37 -8.39
CA VAL A 107 -4.61 5.48 -8.09
C VAL A 107 -4.40 6.05 -6.68
N GLY A 108 -3.63 5.36 -5.84
CA GLY A 108 -3.32 5.80 -4.49
C GLY A 108 -2.34 4.86 -3.80
N LEU A 109 -1.94 5.24 -2.60
CA LEU A 109 -1.12 4.46 -1.70
C LEU A 109 -1.76 4.44 -0.31
N GLU A 110 -1.69 3.34 0.42
CA GLU A 110 -1.97 3.30 1.85
C GLU A 110 -0.66 3.32 2.64
N ALA A 111 -0.52 4.24 3.59
CA ALA A 111 0.61 4.33 4.50
C ALA A 111 0.40 3.45 5.73
N LEU A 112 1.11 2.33 5.77
CA LEU A 112 1.00 1.30 6.79
C LEU A 112 2.14 1.43 7.79
N LEU A 113 1.78 1.79 9.02
CA LEU A 113 2.74 2.06 10.09
C LEU A 113 3.60 0.82 10.41
N ARG A 114 4.88 1.05 10.67
CA ARG A 114 5.85 0.05 11.14
C ARG A 114 6.69 0.66 12.23
N TRP A 115 7.19 -0.18 13.13
CA TRP A 115 8.05 0.25 14.23
C TRP A 115 9.38 -0.50 14.18
N HIS A 116 10.46 0.19 13.86
CA HIS A 116 11.82 -0.32 14.01
C HIS A 116 12.26 -0.25 15.47
N HIS A 117 11.81 -1.22 16.25
CA HIS A 117 12.15 -1.30 17.67
C HIS A 117 13.61 -1.75 17.85
N PRO A 118 14.41 -1.08 18.70
CA PRO A 118 15.85 -1.37 18.83
C PRO A 118 16.15 -2.79 19.33
N ARG A 119 15.23 -3.39 20.12
CA ARG A 119 15.37 -4.77 20.62
C ARG A 119 14.58 -5.82 19.87
N HIS A 120 13.48 -5.45 19.21
CA HIS A 120 12.52 -6.41 18.63
C HIS A 120 12.53 -6.40 17.10
N GLY A 121 13.37 -5.56 16.49
CA GLY A 121 13.39 -5.37 15.05
C GLY A 121 12.09 -4.73 14.56
N LEU A 122 11.62 -5.16 13.39
CA LEU A 122 10.40 -4.64 12.79
C LEU A 122 9.16 -5.19 13.49
N VAL A 123 8.46 -4.32 14.22
CA VAL A 123 7.20 -4.63 14.91
C VAL A 123 6.02 -4.09 14.09
N TYR A 124 4.96 -4.90 14.00
CA TYR A 124 3.78 -4.62 13.18
C TYR A 124 2.63 -4.01 14.01
N PRO A 125 1.71 -3.25 13.38
CA PRO A 125 0.64 -2.51 14.05
C PRO A 125 -0.19 -3.31 15.07
N ASN A 126 -0.48 -4.58 14.76
CA ASN A 126 -1.26 -5.48 15.62
C ASN A 126 -0.64 -5.71 17.01
N GLU A 127 0.67 -5.47 17.18
CA GLU A 127 1.33 -5.63 18.48
C GLU A 127 1.33 -4.34 19.32
N PHE A 128 1.15 -3.16 18.73
CA PHE A 128 1.33 -1.88 19.44
C PHE A 128 0.18 -0.87 19.30
N ILE A 129 -0.65 -0.92 18.26
CA ILE A 129 -1.77 0.03 18.08
C ILE A 129 -2.76 -0.09 19.24
N GLY A 130 -3.18 -1.31 19.58
CA GLY A 130 -4.06 -1.54 20.72
C GLY A 130 -3.43 -1.17 22.06
N LEU A 131 -2.09 -1.04 22.15
CA LEU A 131 -1.42 -0.50 23.33
C LEU A 131 -1.50 1.03 23.36
N ALA A 132 -1.29 1.67 22.20
CA ALA A 132 -1.38 3.11 22.03
C ALA A 132 -2.80 3.64 22.24
N GLU A 133 -3.83 2.88 21.84
CA GLU A 133 -5.25 3.24 22.04
C GLU A 133 -5.65 3.32 23.51
N ARG A 134 -4.95 2.60 24.39
CA ARG A 134 -5.17 2.66 25.84
C ARG A 134 -4.55 3.89 26.50
N THR A 135 -3.77 4.67 25.77
CA THR A 135 -3.10 5.87 26.25
C THR A 135 -3.35 7.04 25.29
N ASP A 136 -2.80 8.21 25.58
CA ASP A 136 -2.81 9.35 24.66
C ASP A 136 -1.79 9.21 23.51
N ALA A 137 -0.96 8.15 23.55
CA ALA A 137 0.03 7.89 22.51
C ALA A 137 -0.60 7.68 21.14
N ILE A 138 -1.83 7.16 21.05
CA ILE A 138 -2.52 6.99 19.75
C ILE A 138 -2.71 8.32 19.01
N VAL A 139 -2.99 9.41 19.73
CA VAL A 139 -3.17 10.73 19.13
C VAL A 139 -1.83 11.29 18.67
N ALA A 140 -0.79 11.17 19.51
CA ALA A 140 0.57 11.60 19.14
C ALA A 140 1.09 10.83 17.92
N LEU A 141 0.85 9.52 17.88
CA LEU A 141 1.27 8.63 16.79
C LEU A 141 0.50 8.92 15.49
N GLY A 142 -0.81 9.15 15.58
CA GLY A 142 -1.63 9.56 14.44
C GLY A 142 -1.19 10.92 13.87
N ASN A 143 -0.89 11.89 14.74
CA ASN A 143 -0.40 13.20 14.33
C ASN A 143 0.97 13.10 13.66
N TRP A 144 1.87 12.28 14.21
CA TRP A 144 3.13 11.94 13.57
C TRP A 144 2.90 11.31 12.18
N GLY A 145 1.93 10.40 12.06
CA GLY A 145 1.60 9.72 10.81
C GLY A 145 1.15 10.67 9.70
N ILE A 146 0.28 11.62 10.02
CA ILE A 146 -0.19 12.65 9.08
C ILE A 146 0.98 13.52 8.60
N ASP A 147 1.84 14.00 9.52
CA ASP A 147 3.02 14.80 9.14
C ASP A 147 4.01 13.99 8.30
N ALA A 148 4.25 12.72 8.66
CA ALA A 148 5.15 11.83 7.96
C ALA A 148 4.66 11.51 6.53
N ALA A 149 3.35 11.32 6.32
CA ALA A 149 2.79 11.16 4.99
C ALA A 149 2.95 12.41 4.12
N CYS A 150 2.65 13.60 4.68
CA CYS A 150 2.86 14.87 4.00
C CYS A 150 4.32 15.10 3.63
N ARG A 151 5.24 14.78 4.56
CA ARG A 151 6.69 14.85 4.34
C ARG A 151 7.13 13.90 3.22
N GLN A 152 6.64 12.66 3.22
CA GLN A 152 6.98 11.69 2.17
C GLN A 152 6.48 12.14 0.79
N LEU A 153 5.25 12.65 0.70
CA LEU A 153 4.72 13.23 -0.53
C LEU A 153 5.60 14.38 -1.05
N ALA A 154 6.10 15.24 -0.15
CA ALA A 154 6.98 16.34 -0.53
C ALA A 154 8.34 15.83 -1.04
N GLN A 155 8.87 14.76 -0.43
CA GLN A 155 10.11 14.11 -0.89
C GLN A 155 9.94 13.49 -2.28
N TRP A 156 8.85 12.77 -2.53
CA TRP A 156 8.57 12.21 -3.85
C TRP A 156 8.38 13.31 -4.90
N ARG A 157 7.72 14.41 -4.55
CA ARG A 157 7.60 15.58 -5.43
C ARG A 157 8.96 16.17 -5.77
N ALA A 158 9.81 16.38 -4.77
CA ALA A 158 11.16 16.92 -4.97
C ALA A 158 12.04 16.01 -5.82
N ALA A 159 11.81 14.69 -5.76
CA ALA A 159 12.45 13.70 -6.63
C ALA A 159 11.86 13.64 -8.06
N GLY A 160 10.86 14.48 -8.39
CA GLY A 160 10.23 14.49 -9.71
C GLY A 160 9.33 13.29 -9.99
N LEU A 161 8.92 12.54 -8.95
CA LEU A 161 8.02 11.40 -9.10
C LEU A 161 6.57 11.87 -9.27
N PRO A 162 5.77 11.18 -10.11
CA PRO A 162 4.33 11.43 -10.15
C PRO A 162 3.72 11.11 -8.79
N LEU A 163 2.80 11.96 -8.34
CA LEU A 163 2.13 11.80 -7.06
C LEU A 163 0.74 11.19 -7.24
N VAL A 164 0.41 10.31 -6.32
CA VAL A 164 -0.95 9.80 -6.10
C VAL A 164 -1.34 10.08 -4.64
N PRO A 165 -2.64 10.13 -4.31
CA PRO A 165 -3.09 10.26 -2.93
C PRO A 165 -2.46 9.21 -2.01
N VAL A 166 -2.07 9.62 -0.80
CA VAL A 166 -1.60 8.74 0.27
C VAL A 166 -2.63 8.73 1.39
N ALA A 167 -3.14 7.55 1.69
CA ALA A 167 -4.11 7.30 2.74
C ALA A 167 -3.41 7.01 4.08
N VAL A 168 -3.89 7.65 5.14
CA VAL A 168 -3.40 7.48 6.51
C VAL A 168 -4.56 7.13 7.43
N ASN A 169 -4.38 6.10 8.23
CA ASN A 169 -5.36 5.68 9.23
C ASN A 169 -5.49 6.70 10.37
N VAL A 170 -6.72 7.04 10.73
CA VAL A 170 -7.07 7.97 11.82
C VAL A 170 -7.86 7.22 12.88
N SER A 171 -7.40 7.31 14.13
CA SER A 171 -8.10 6.70 15.26
C SER A 171 -9.34 7.48 15.69
N ALA A 172 -10.28 6.80 16.37
CA ALA A 172 -11.50 7.41 16.91
C ALA A 172 -11.17 8.62 17.80
N ARG A 173 -10.21 8.43 18.71
CA ARG A 173 -9.77 9.47 19.66
C ARG A 173 -9.19 10.69 18.96
N GLN A 174 -8.47 10.48 17.85
CA GLN A 174 -7.90 11.55 17.04
C GLN A 174 -8.99 12.28 16.25
N LEU A 175 -9.94 11.55 15.65
CA LEU A 175 -11.05 12.12 14.89
C LEU A 175 -11.93 13.05 15.74
N CYS A 176 -12.12 12.68 17.00
CA CYS A 176 -12.87 13.47 17.98
C CYS A 176 -12.10 14.71 18.51
N GLN A 177 -10.82 14.90 18.17
CA GLN A 177 -10.09 16.10 18.57
C GLN A 177 -10.56 17.32 17.77
N PRO A 178 -11.06 18.39 18.42
CA PRO A 178 -11.53 19.59 17.71
C PRO A 178 -10.46 20.27 16.84
N GLY A 179 -9.18 20.10 17.20
CA GLY A 179 -8.03 20.67 16.50
C GLY A 179 -7.46 19.82 15.35
N LEU A 180 -8.00 18.61 15.09
CA LEU A 180 -7.48 17.75 14.01
C LEU A 180 -7.52 18.44 12.63
N PRO A 181 -8.60 19.11 12.20
CA PRO A 181 -8.63 19.77 10.89
C PRO A 181 -7.54 20.85 10.75
N ASP A 182 -7.32 21.63 11.81
CA ASP A 182 -6.32 22.70 11.81
C ASP A 182 -4.89 22.14 11.82
N PHE A 183 -4.67 21.02 12.53
CA PHE A 183 -3.42 20.27 12.50
C PHE A 183 -3.10 19.74 11.09
N VAL A 184 -4.06 19.07 10.45
CA VAL A 184 -3.93 18.54 9.08
C VAL A 184 -3.61 19.67 8.10
N LEU A 185 -4.34 20.78 8.16
CA LEU A 185 -4.08 21.96 7.33
C LEU A 185 -2.67 22.51 7.55
N GLY A 186 -2.21 22.53 8.80
CA GLY A 186 -0.84 22.92 9.17
C GLY A 186 0.22 22.02 8.52
N CYS A 187 0.04 20.70 8.55
CA CYS A 187 0.93 19.75 7.88
C CYS A 187 0.95 19.92 6.36
N LEU A 188 -0.23 20.02 5.74
CA LEU A 188 -0.35 20.26 4.29
C LEU A 188 0.37 21.54 3.88
N ARG A 189 0.17 22.65 4.61
CA ARG A 189 0.86 23.92 4.33
C ARG A 189 2.37 23.84 4.51
N ARG A 190 2.82 23.24 5.61
CA ARG A 190 4.26 23.09 5.95
C ARG A 190 5.03 22.34 4.85
N HIS A 191 4.43 21.30 4.30
CA HIS A 191 5.03 20.47 3.25
C HIS A 191 4.58 20.86 1.84
N ALA A 192 3.81 21.95 1.72
CA ALA A 192 3.20 22.46 0.49
C ALA A 192 2.39 21.41 -0.30
N ILE A 193 1.71 20.48 0.37
CA ILE A 193 0.94 19.39 -0.24
C ILE A 193 -0.48 19.85 -0.56
N ALA A 194 -0.96 19.54 -1.77
CA ALA A 194 -2.34 19.76 -2.13
C ALA A 194 -3.27 18.84 -1.31
N PRO A 195 -4.40 19.33 -0.77
CA PRO A 195 -5.26 18.54 0.12
C PRO A 195 -5.72 17.20 -0.48
N GLY A 196 -6.01 17.16 -1.78
CA GLY A 196 -6.43 15.94 -2.47
C GLY A 196 -5.35 14.85 -2.60
N LEU A 197 -4.10 15.13 -2.21
CA LEU A 197 -3.03 14.13 -2.15
C LEU A 197 -2.94 13.44 -0.79
N LEU A 198 -3.71 13.87 0.20
CA LEU A 198 -3.84 13.22 1.50
C LEU A 198 -5.26 12.67 1.64
N GLU A 199 -5.36 11.37 1.88
CA GLU A 199 -6.60 10.68 2.20
C GLU A 199 -6.57 10.25 3.67
N LEU A 200 -7.70 10.37 4.36
CA LEU A 200 -7.84 9.90 5.73
C LEU A 200 -8.76 8.68 5.76
N GLU A 201 -8.28 7.58 6.34
CA GLU A 201 -9.07 6.37 6.54
C GLU A 201 -9.59 6.35 7.96
N VAL A 202 -10.91 6.18 8.13
CA VAL A 202 -11.56 6.08 9.43
C VAL A 202 -12.31 4.77 9.51
N THR A 203 -12.25 4.08 10.65
CA THR A 203 -13.05 2.87 10.83
C THR A 203 -14.51 3.21 11.13
N GLU A 204 -15.40 2.26 10.89
CA GLU A 204 -16.80 2.37 11.28
C GLU A 204 -16.99 2.69 12.78
N SER A 205 -16.22 2.02 13.63
CA SER A 205 -16.25 2.23 15.09
C SER A 205 -15.88 3.65 15.50
N CYS A 206 -14.97 4.32 14.76
CA CYS A 206 -14.61 5.72 15.02
C CYS A 206 -15.81 6.67 14.95
N CYS A 207 -16.83 6.31 14.19
CA CYS A 207 -18.00 7.14 13.95
C CYS A 207 -19.20 6.80 14.85
N ILE A 208 -19.14 5.72 15.64
CA ILE A 208 -20.28 5.24 16.43
C ILE A 208 -20.28 5.88 17.83
N ASP A 209 -19.12 6.01 18.49
CA ASP A 209 -19.04 6.44 19.90
C ASP A 209 -19.51 7.89 20.11
N ASP A 210 -19.16 8.82 19.20
CA ASP A 210 -19.68 10.19 19.15
C ASP A 210 -19.91 10.62 17.69
N MET A 211 -20.99 10.10 17.11
CA MET A 211 -21.31 10.30 15.69
C MET A 211 -21.48 11.78 15.32
N ALA A 212 -21.98 12.62 16.22
CA ALA A 212 -22.20 14.03 15.94
C ALA A 212 -20.86 14.77 15.82
N GLN A 213 -19.95 14.56 16.77
CA GLN A 213 -18.62 15.18 16.76
C GLN A 213 -17.76 14.63 15.61
N ALA A 214 -17.76 13.31 15.40
CA ALA A 214 -17.05 12.68 14.30
C ALA A 214 -17.52 13.24 12.94
N THR A 215 -18.84 13.31 12.72
CA THR A 215 -19.41 13.88 11.49
C THR A 215 -19.01 15.34 11.29
N GLN A 216 -18.99 16.15 12.34
CA GLN A 216 -18.54 17.55 12.26
C GLN A 216 -17.05 17.65 11.87
N GLY A 217 -16.20 16.82 12.48
CA GLY A 217 -14.77 16.73 12.16
C GLY A 217 -14.55 16.35 10.70
N LEU A 218 -15.22 15.29 10.23
CA LEU A 218 -15.15 14.84 8.84
C LEU A 218 -15.65 15.89 7.85
N ARG A 219 -16.72 16.65 8.16
CA ARG A 219 -17.20 17.75 7.32
C ARG A 219 -16.15 18.85 7.18
N ARG A 220 -15.47 19.22 8.28
CA ARG A 220 -14.38 20.21 8.24
C ARG A 220 -13.20 19.70 7.40
N LEU A 221 -12.80 18.44 7.58
CA LEU A 221 -11.72 17.82 6.79
C LEU A 221 -12.07 17.76 5.29
N ARG A 222 -13.30 17.38 4.94
CA ARG A 222 -13.78 17.39 3.57
C ARG A 222 -13.81 18.80 2.97
N ALA A 223 -14.21 19.81 3.74
CA ALA A 223 -14.22 21.21 3.30
C ALA A 223 -12.80 21.75 3.00
N LEU A 224 -11.76 21.15 3.60
CA LEU A 224 -10.36 21.43 3.26
C LEU A 224 -9.92 20.78 1.93
N GLY A 225 -10.75 19.91 1.34
CA GLY A 225 -10.45 19.20 0.09
C GLY A 225 -9.79 17.84 0.27
N LEU A 226 -9.83 17.25 1.47
CA LEU A 226 -9.32 15.91 1.72
C LEU A 226 -10.30 14.83 1.24
N ALA A 227 -9.73 13.75 0.71
CA ALA A 227 -10.46 12.49 0.53
C ALA A 227 -10.60 11.79 1.89
N ILE A 228 -11.72 11.09 2.07
CA ILE A 228 -12.01 10.35 3.30
C ILE A 228 -12.57 8.99 2.87
N SER A 229 -11.99 7.93 3.39
CA SER A 229 -12.46 6.55 3.20
C SER A 229 -12.94 5.95 4.51
N LEU A 230 -14.01 5.16 4.42
CA LEU A 230 -14.53 4.36 5.51
C LEU A 230 -13.93 2.96 5.42
N ASP A 231 -13.20 2.56 6.45
CA ASP A 231 -12.57 1.26 6.56
C ASP A 231 -13.42 0.23 7.30
N ASP A 232 -13.12 -1.06 7.09
CA ASP A 232 -13.73 -2.23 7.75
C ASP A 232 -15.27 -2.34 7.57
N TYR A 233 -15.83 -1.77 6.50
CA TYR A 233 -17.28 -1.77 6.30
C TYR A 233 -17.83 -3.20 6.20
N GLY A 234 -18.88 -3.48 6.97
CA GLY A 234 -19.57 -4.78 7.01
C GLY A 234 -19.09 -5.70 8.13
N THR A 235 -18.03 -5.35 8.86
CA THR A 235 -17.53 -6.15 10.00
C THR A 235 -18.20 -5.78 11.35
N GLY A 236 -19.02 -4.72 11.37
CA GLY A 236 -19.55 -4.06 12.57
C GLY A 236 -21.07 -3.84 12.64
N HIS A 237 -21.48 -2.96 13.58
CA HIS A 237 -22.86 -2.69 13.99
C HIS A 237 -23.55 -1.54 13.24
N ALA A 238 -22.85 -0.79 12.39
CA ALA A 238 -23.42 0.33 11.67
C ALA A 238 -24.26 -0.17 10.50
N GLY A 239 -25.57 0.07 10.61
CA GLY A 239 -26.46 -0.09 9.49
C GLY A 239 -26.19 0.94 8.39
N LEU A 240 -26.73 0.64 7.21
CA LEU A 240 -26.82 1.51 6.04
C LEU A 240 -27.11 2.99 6.34
N SER A 241 -27.96 3.23 7.34
CA SER A 241 -28.39 4.56 7.78
C SER A 241 -27.23 5.46 8.24
N HIS A 242 -26.18 4.90 8.83
CA HIS A 242 -25.03 5.67 9.32
C HIS A 242 -24.12 6.11 8.18
N VAL A 243 -23.78 5.18 7.28
CA VAL A 243 -22.90 5.46 6.13
C VAL A 243 -23.44 6.60 5.28
N ARG A 244 -24.76 6.66 5.08
CA ARG A 244 -25.43 7.74 4.33
C ARG A 244 -25.20 9.13 4.92
N MET A 245 -24.95 9.24 6.23
CA MET A 245 -24.76 10.54 6.90
C MET A 245 -23.30 10.99 6.96
N LEU A 246 -22.35 10.07 6.77
CA LEU A 246 -20.93 10.37 6.85
C LEU A 246 -20.46 11.07 5.57
N PRO A 247 -19.71 12.18 5.66
CA PRO A 247 -19.20 12.91 4.50
C PRO A 247 -17.93 12.24 3.94
N ILE A 248 -18.08 10.99 3.50
CA ILE A 248 -16.99 10.16 2.95
C ILE A 248 -17.02 10.16 1.42
N HIS A 249 -15.95 9.63 0.82
CA HIS A 249 -15.80 9.48 -0.63
C HIS A 249 -15.69 8.01 -1.05
N THR A 250 -15.21 7.15 -0.15
CA THR A 250 -14.90 5.75 -0.47
C THR A 250 -15.31 4.83 0.67
N ILE A 251 -15.83 3.66 0.31
CA ILE A 251 -16.06 2.53 1.23
C ILE A 251 -15.05 1.45 0.89
N LYS A 252 -14.30 0.98 1.89
CA LYS A 252 -13.37 -0.14 1.77
C LYS A 252 -14.10 -1.43 2.16
N ILE A 253 -14.00 -2.44 1.30
CA ILE A 253 -14.58 -3.77 1.51
C ILE A 253 -13.49 -4.64 2.14
N ASP A 254 -13.70 -5.06 3.38
CA ASP A 254 -12.70 -5.84 4.12
C ASP A 254 -12.40 -7.17 3.42
N ARG A 255 -11.13 -7.58 3.56
CA ARG A 255 -10.62 -8.84 3.00
C ARG A 255 -11.35 -10.08 3.50
N SER A 256 -12.01 -10.03 4.66
CA SER A 256 -12.80 -11.17 5.15
C SER A 256 -13.87 -11.59 4.16
N PHE A 257 -14.40 -10.64 3.39
CA PHE A 257 -15.41 -10.88 2.35
C PHE A 257 -14.80 -11.27 1.00
N LEU A 258 -13.47 -11.33 0.86
CA LEU A 258 -12.81 -11.77 -0.38
C LEU A 258 -12.32 -13.22 -0.33
N ARG A 259 -12.36 -13.89 0.83
CA ARG A 259 -11.76 -15.23 1.01
C ARG A 259 -12.31 -16.24 0.01
N ASP A 260 -13.64 -16.30 -0.14
CA ASP A 260 -14.30 -17.30 -0.99
C ASP A 260 -14.69 -16.72 -2.37
N VAL A 261 -14.35 -15.47 -2.65
CA VAL A 261 -14.68 -14.79 -3.92
C VAL A 261 -13.90 -15.40 -5.09
N GLY A 262 -14.63 -16.00 -6.04
CA GLY A 262 -14.06 -16.60 -7.26
C GLY A 262 -13.88 -18.12 -7.19
N GLY A 263 -14.38 -18.79 -6.14
CA GLY A 263 -14.32 -20.24 -5.95
C GLY A 263 -15.46 -21.06 -6.56
N GLY A 264 -16.60 -20.46 -6.91
CA GLY A 264 -17.77 -21.20 -7.41
C GLY A 264 -19.05 -20.36 -7.43
N SER A 265 -20.19 -20.99 -7.74
CA SER A 265 -21.49 -20.31 -7.90
C SER A 265 -22.10 -19.87 -6.57
N ALA A 266 -22.34 -18.55 -6.45
CA ALA A 266 -23.19 -17.89 -5.45
C ALA A 266 -22.76 -18.06 -3.97
N ASP A 267 -21.47 -17.93 -3.69
CA ASP A 267 -20.99 -17.80 -2.32
C ASP A 267 -21.50 -16.49 -1.68
N SER A 268 -21.93 -16.55 -0.41
CA SER A 268 -22.46 -15.41 0.35
C SER A 268 -21.54 -14.20 0.31
N ASP A 269 -20.24 -14.42 0.28
CA ASP A 269 -19.20 -13.40 0.19
C ASP A 269 -19.29 -12.61 -1.13
N THR A 270 -19.52 -13.29 -2.26
CA THR A 270 -19.73 -12.62 -3.55
C THR A 270 -20.96 -11.71 -3.51
N VAL A 271 -22.03 -12.16 -2.84
CA VAL A 271 -23.27 -11.36 -2.69
C VAL A 271 -23.01 -10.13 -1.81
N ILE A 272 -22.27 -10.26 -0.72
CA ILE A 272 -21.91 -9.14 0.17
C ILE A 272 -21.06 -8.11 -0.58
N VAL A 273 -20.03 -8.56 -1.30
CA VAL A 273 -19.17 -7.69 -2.12
C VAL A 273 -19.99 -6.97 -3.19
N ALA A 274 -20.81 -7.69 -3.95
CA ALA A 274 -21.65 -7.10 -5.00
C ALA A 274 -22.65 -6.07 -4.43
N SER A 275 -23.27 -6.41 -3.29
CA SER A 275 -24.22 -5.51 -2.61
C SER A 275 -23.53 -4.25 -2.09
N THR A 276 -22.30 -4.37 -1.57
CA THR A 276 -21.52 -3.23 -1.09
C THR A 276 -21.09 -2.31 -2.24
N ILE A 277 -20.69 -2.89 -3.38
CA ILE A 277 -20.37 -2.12 -4.60
C ILE A 277 -21.61 -1.36 -5.10
N ALA A 278 -22.76 -2.04 -5.17
CA ALA A 278 -24.03 -1.44 -5.59
C ALA A 278 -24.46 -0.31 -4.63
N LEU A 279 -24.27 -0.51 -3.33
CA LEU A 279 -24.52 0.50 -2.32
C LEU A 279 -23.64 1.73 -2.50
N ALA A 280 -22.31 1.54 -2.57
CA ALA A 280 -21.38 2.64 -2.75
C ALA A 280 -21.78 3.49 -3.97
N ARG A 281 -22.08 2.82 -5.09
CA ARG A 281 -22.58 3.46 -6.32
C ARG A 281 -23.88 4.24 -6.09
N GLY A 282 -24.86 3.65 -5.40
CA GLY A 282 -26.14 4.29 -5.10
C GLY A 282 -26.02 5.53 -4.18
N LEU A 283 -24.97 5.59 -3.37
CA LEU A 283 -24.65 6.75 -2.52
C LEU A 283 -23.70 7.76 -3.20
N GLY A 284 -23.27 7.51 -4.44
CA GLY A 284 -22.28 8.35 -5.12
C GLY A 284 -20.86 8.22 -4.57
N LEU A 285 -20.56 7.11 -3.90
CA LEU A 285 -19.26 6.77 -3.31
C LEU A 285 -18.47 5.82 -4.21
N GLN A 286 -17.15 5.80 -4.05
CA GLN A 286 -16.28 4.76 -4.61
C GLN A 286 -16.26 3.52 -3.71
N ALA A 287 -16.06 2.34 -4.30
CA ALA A 287 -15.78 1.11 -3.55
C ALA A 287 -14.33 0.68 -3.80
N LEU A 288 -13.62 0.30 -2.75
CA LEU A 288 -12.28 -0.26 -2.83
C LEU A 288 -12.28 -1.63 -2.17
N ALA A 289 -11.92 -2.69 -2.90
CA ALA A 289 -11.83 -4.03 -2.34
C ALA A 289 -10.41 -4.35 -1.87
N GLU A 290 -10.28 -4.79 -0.61
CA GLU A 290 -8.99 -5.03 0.03
C GLU A 290 -8.64 -6.51 0.17
N GLY A 291 -7.35 -6.81 0.19
CA GLY A 291 -6.86 -8.16 0.40
C GLY A 291 -7.03 -9.07 -0.82
N VAL A 292 -6.92 -8.53 -2.03
CA VAL A 292 -6.82 -9.36 -3.24
C VAL A 292 -5.53 -10.19 -3.21
N GLU A 293 -5.67 -11.50 -3.06
CA GLU A 293 -4.56 -12.46 -2.95
C GLU A 293 -4.31 -13.28 -4.22
N ASN A 294 -5.31 -13.39 -5.12
CA ASN A 294 -5.17 -14.16 -6.35
C ASN A 294 -5.89 -13.56 -7.57
N GLY A 295 -5.62 -14.14 -8.75
CA GLY A 295 -6.20 -13.69 -10.01
C GLY A 295 -7.70 -13.98 -10.18
N ALA A 296 -8.24 -14.99 -9.49
CA ALA A 296 -9.67 -15.30 -9.54
C ALA A 296 -10.50 -14.24 -8.83
N GLN A 297 -10.06 -13.81 -7.64
CA GLN A 297 -10.63 -12.68 -6.91
C GLN A 297 -10.61 -11.40 -7.76
N LEU A 298 -9.46 -11.06 -8.36
CA LEU A 298 -9.35 -9.88 -9.23
C LEU A 298 -10.30 -9.96 -10.43
N ALA A 299 -10.40 -11.12 -11.07
CA ALA A 299 -11.30 -11.32 -12.20
C ALA A 299 -12.77 -11.20 -11.80
N GLN A 300 -13.14 -11.67 -10.61
CA GLN A 300 -14.50 -11.53 -10.07
C GLN A 300 -14.81 -10.07 -9.71
N LEU A 301 -13.89 -9.36 -9.06
CA LEU A 301 -14.03 -7.94 -8.76
C LEU A 301 -14.17 -7.08 -10.02
N ARG A 302 -13.48 -7.44 -11.11
CA ARG A 302 -13.70 -6.85 -12.44
C ARG A 302 -15.11 -7.08 -12.97
N ARG A 303 -15.63 -8.31 -12.87
CA ARG A 303 -17.01 -8.63 -13.31
C ARG A 303 -18.08 -7.92 -12.49
N LEU A 304 -17.79 -7.62 -11.23
CA LEU A 304 -18.68 -6.85 -10.35
C LEU A 304 -18.54 -5.33 -10.53
N ASP A 305 -17.73 -4.87 -11.49
CA ASP A 305 -17.42 -3.45 -11.70
C ASP A 305 -16.93 -2.75 -10.42
N CYS A 306 -16.13 -3.44 -9.62
CA CYS A 306 -15.46 -2.83 -8.47
C CYS A 306 -14.43 -1.82 -8.99
N PRO A 307 -14.49 -0.52 -8.61
CA PRO A 307 -13.66 0.50 -9.27
C PRO A 307 -12.19 0.44 -8.84
N GLN A 308 -11.91 0.08 -7.58
CA GLN A 308 -10.55 0.04 -7.05
C GLN A 308 -10.27 -1.24 -6.27
N VAL A 309 -9.00 -1.66 -6.29
CA VAL A 309 -8.52 -2.87 -5.62
C VAL A 309 -7.17 -2.65 -4.95
N GLN A 310 -6.96 -3.34 -3.83
CA GLN A 310 -5.70 -3.40 -3.12
C GLN A 310 -5.46 -4.84 -2.64
N GLY A 311 -4.21 -5.31 -2.69
CA GLY A 311 -3.88 -6.63 -2.20
C GLY A 311 -2.51 -7.15 -2.62
N PHE A 312 -2.08 -8.24 -2.00
CA PHE A 312 -0.75 -8.83 -2.20
C PHE A 312 -0.53 -9.41 -3.59
N TYR A 313 -1.61 -9.81 -4.26
CA TYR A 313 -1.54 -10.23 -5.66
C TYR A 313 -0.96 -9.11 -6.54
N LEU A 314 -1.30 -7.86 -6.21
CA LEU A 314 -0.94 -6.65 -6.96
C LEU A 314 0.38 -6.06 -6.46
N HIS A 315 0.44 -5.75 -5.16
CA HIS A 315 1.57 -5.07 -4.54
C HIS A 315 1.62 -5.36 -3.03
N LEU A 316 2.81 -5.65 -2.52
CA LEU A 316 3.02 -5.81 -1.08
C LEU A 316 3.41 -4.49 -0.44
N PRO A 317 3.07 -4.26 0.83
CA PRO A 317 3.56 -3.10 1.58
C PRO A 317 5.09 -3.00 1.54
N ALA A 318 5.62 -1.94 0.95
CA ALA A 318 7.06 -1.77 0.73
C ALA A 318 7.57 -0.43 1.27
N PRO A 319 8.84 -0.30 1.65
CA PRO A 319 9.44 0.97 2.07
C PRO A 319 9.34 2.04 0.96
N ALA A 320 9.39 3.32 1.35
CA ALA A 320 9.29 4.46 0.42
C ALA A 320 10.24 4.40 -0.79
N ALA A 321 11.46 3.88 -0.59
CA ALA A 321 12.46 3.75 -1.64
C ALA A 321 12.06 2.76 -2.74
N GLU A 322 11.41 1.65 -2.37
CA GLU A 322 10.95 0.63 -3.32
C GLU A 322 9.69 1.10 -4.07
N VAL A 323 8.85 1.91 -3.41
CA VAL A 323 7.61 2.47 -3.97
C VAL A 323 7.88 3.50 -5.07
N ALA A 324 9.06 4.14 -5.08
CA ALA A 324 9.45 5.08 -6.12
C ALA A 324 9.41 4.47 -7.53
N ALA A 325 9.78 3.19 -7.66
CA ALA A 325 9.69 2.47 -8.94
C ALA A 325 8.24 2.27 -9.38
N LEU A 326 7.34 1.96 -8.44
CA LEU A 326 5.91 1.81 -8.69
C LEU A 326 5.28 3.15 -9.11
N LEU A 327 5.62 4.25 -8.43
CA LEU A 327 5.16 5.59 -8.77
C LEU A 327 5.59 5.94 -10.21
N SER A 328 6.86 5.72 -10.54
CA SER A 328 7.40 5.99 -11.88
C SER A 328 6.72 5.16 -12.97
N ALA A 329 6.42 3.88 -12.69
CA ALA A 329 5.73 3.00 -13.64
C ALA A 329 4.24 3.33 -13.78
N GLY A 330 3.60 3.84 -12.72
CA GLY A 330 2.18 4.23 -12.69
C GLY A 330 1.19 3.07 -12.79
N ARG A 331 1.65 1.81 -12.83
CA ARG A 331 0.81 0.61 -12.93
C ARG A 331 1.55 -0.64 -12.48
N VAL A 332 0.80 -1.71 -12.18
CA VAL A 332 1.35 -3.06 -12.00
C VAL A 332 1.04 -3.95 -13.19
N MET A 333 1.98 -4.84 -13.52
CA MET A 333 1.73 -5.94 -14.44
C MET A 333 1.49 -7.21 -13.62
N VAL A 334 0.27 -7.74 -13.70
CA VAL A 334 -0.04 -9.09 -13.22
C VAL A 334 0.07 -10.08 -14.38
N PRO A 335 0.59 -11.29 -14.15
CA PRO A 335 0.63 -12.33 -15.17
C PRO A 335 -0.78 -12.57 -15.71
N GLN A 336 -0.95 -12.49 -17.03
CA GLN A 336 -2.20 -12.91 -17.65
C GLN A 336 -2.24 -14.44 -17.68
N HIS A 337 -3.30 -15.02 -17.11
CA HIS A 337 -3.55 -16.46 -16.95
C HIS A 337 -2.65 -17.22 -15.97
N GLY A 338 -3.29 -17.76 -14.90
CA GLY A 338 -2.97 -19.05 -14.27
C GLY A 338 -1.60 -19.24 -13.61
N ALA A 339 -0.62 -18.39 -13.87
CA ALA A 339 0.62 -18.37 -13.12
C ALA A 339 0.32 -17.72 -11.78
N MET A 340 -0.04 -18.56 -10.81
CA MET A 340 0.24 -18.29 -9.41
C MET A 340 1.64 -17.65 -9.38
N ARG A 341 1.73 -16.37 -8.99
CA ARG A 341 2.90 -15.99 -8.17
C ARG A 341 2.86 -17.01 -7.05
N PRO A 342 3.89 -17.84 -6.83
CA PRO A 342 3.81 -19.01 -5.96
C PRO A 342 3.06 -18.57 -4.72
N GLY A 343 1.82 -19.06 -4.63
CA GLY A 343 0.96 -18.77 -3.51
C GLY A 343 1.74 -19.17 -2.29
N ALA A 344 1.53 -18.44 -1.20
CA ALA A 344 1.89 -18.93 0.13
C ALA A 344 0.97 -20.12 0.52
N ASP A 345 0.82 -21.06 -0.40
CA ASP A 345 0.18 -22.37 -0.30
C ASP A 345 1.31 -23.40 -0.36
N ALA A 346 2.17 -23.31 0.65
CA ALA A 346 3.09 -24.36 1.05
C ALA A 346 3.46 -24.08 2.50
N GLN A 347 2.51 -24.45 3.38
CA GLN A 347 2.65 -24.72 4.81
C GLN A 347 3.10 -23.56 5.71
#